data_AF-U4VDJ8-F1
#
_entry.id   AF-U4VDJ8-F1
#
_cell.length_a   1.000
_cell.length_b   1.000
_cell.length_c   1.000
_cell.angle_alpha   90.00
_cell.angle_beta   90.00
_cell.angle_gamma   90.00
#
_symmetry.space_group_name_H-M   'P 1'
#
loop_
_entity.id
_entity.type
_entity.pdbx_description
1 polymer ?
#
loop_
_entity_poly.entity_id
_entity_poly.type
_entity_poly.pdbx_seq_one_letter_code
_entity_poly.pdbx_strand_id
1 'polypeptide(L)'
;MEIPNPGEYDPNESGTIFDIVYRGGVVDGRMRFEIRGYTANDLQTPDTGGQMLDFPADQHAIEIRNIRIDVDAAEPGSLTYRANRLSDGTGK
;
A
#
# COMPACT_ATOMS: atom_id res chain seq x y z
N MET A 1 11.31 -5.62 -9.27
CA MET A 1 10.92 -4.45 -8.44
C MET A 1 11.74 -3.29 -8.90
N GLU A 2 11.08 -2.23 -9.33
CA GLU A 2 11.72 -0.97 -9.72
C GLU A 2 11.70 -0.06 -8.49
N ILE A 3 12.87 0.39 -8.07
CA ILE A 3 13.00 1.33 -6.95
C ILE A 3 12.84 2.73 -7.55
N PRO A 4 11.95 3.58 -7.01
CA PRO A 4 11.80 4.96 -7.50
C PRO A 4 13.14 5.70 -7.47
N ASN A 5 13.42 6.51 -8.48
CA ASN A 5 14.61 7.37 -8.52
C ASN A 5 14.41 8.55 -7.55
N PRO A 6 15.16 8.64 -6.44
CA PRO A 6 14.95 9.68 -5.43
C PRO A 6 15.11 11.12 -5.97
N GLY A 7 15.89 11.31 -7.03
CA GLY A 7 16.12 12.62 -7.64
C GLY A 7 14.91 13.22 -8.35
N GLU A 8 13.82 12.48 -8.48
CA GLU A 8 12.56 12.94 -9.10
C GLU A 8 11.54 13.46 -8.10
N TYR A 9 11.85 13.41 -6.80
CA TYR A 9 10.93 13.75 -5.71
C TYR A 9 11.48 14.87 -4.83
N ASP A 10 10.61 15.63 -4.17
CA ASP A 10 11.04 16.52 -3.11
C ASP A 10 11.66 15.68 -1.97
N PRO A 11 12.91 15.95 -1.55
CA PRO A 11 13.62 15.17 -0.56
C PRO A 11 12.94 15.10 0.82
N ASN A 12 12.04 16.03 1.13
CA ASN A 12 11.31 16.10 2.40
C ASN A 12 9.83 15.70 2.27
N GLU A 13 9.33 15.49 1.05
CA GLU A 13 7.96 15.03 0.86
C GLU A 13 7.84 13.55 1.23
N SER A 14 6.90 13.26 2.12
CA SER A 14 6.52 11.89 2.47
C SER A 14 5.17 11.54 1.86
N GLY A 15 5.03 10.27 1.47
CA GLY A 15 3.78 9.69 1.00
C GLY A 15 3.71 9.48 -0.50
N THR A 16 4.57 10.10 -1.30
CA THR A 16 4.67 9.78 -2.73
C THR A 16 5.41 8.45 -2.96
N ILE A 17 6.46 8.18 -2.19
CA ILE A 17 7.08 6.85 -2.10
C ILE A 17 6.46 6.13 -0.91
N PHE A 18 5.93 4.93 -1.13
CA PHE A 18 5.28 4.17 -0.09
C PHE A 18 5.28 2.67 -0.36
N ASP A 19 5.07 1.90 0.69
CA ASP A 19 4.62 0.52 0.59
C ASP A 19 3.32 0.29 1.36
N ILE A 20 2.71 -0.86 1.11
CA ILE A 20 1.47 -1.31 1.76
C ILE A 20 1.78 -2.61 2.48
N VAL A 21 1.54 -2.65 3.78
CA VAL A 21 1.75 -3.82 4.62
C VAL A 21 0.43 -4.41 5.05
N TYR A 22 0.27 -5.71 4.85
CA TYR A 22 -0.81 -6.46 5.48
C TYR A 22 -0.45 -6.80 6.93
N ARG A 23 -1.26 -6.37 7.92
CA ARG A 23 -0.91 -6.42 9.35
C ARG A 23 -1.40 -7.68 10.09
N GLY A 24 -1.46 -8.82 9.41
CA GLY A 24 -1.47 -10.13 10.09
C GLY A 24 -2.83 -10.82 10.26
N GLY A 25 -3.73 -10.73 9.27
CA GLY A 25 -4.93 -11.57 9.20
C GLY A 25 -6.25 -10.81 9.19
N VAL A 26 -7.34 -11.58 9.18
CA VAL A 26 -8.70 -11.07 9.40
C VAL A 26 -8.96 -10.99 10.91
N VAL A 27 -9.04 -9.79 11.46
CA VAL A 27 -9.40 -9.53 12.86
C VAL A 27 -10.77 -8.86 12.90
N ASP A 28 -11.69 -9.40 13.69
CA ASP A 28 -13.08 -8.91 13.77
C ASP A 28 -13.78 -8.80 12.41
N GLY A 29 -13.48 -9.74 11.49
CA GLY A 29 -14.03 -9.73 10.13
C GLY A 29 -13.44 -8.64 9.23
N ARG A 30 -12.30 -8.05 9.61
CA ARG A 30 -11.63 -6.99 8.85
C ARG A 30 -10.21 -7.36 8.46
N MET A 31 -9.86 -7.07 7.23
CA MET A 31 -8.47 -7.02 6.75
C MET A 31 -7.87 -5.66 7.11
N ARG A 32 -6.70 -5.67 7.76
CA ARG A 32 -5.97 -4.44 8.13
C ARG A 32 -4.72 -4.25 7.30
N PHE A 33 -4.59 -3.07 6.72
CA PHE A 33 -3.41 -2.62 5.99
C PHE A 33 -2.80 -1.40 6.64
N GLU A 34 -1.48 -1.27 6.54
CA GLU A 34 -0.74 -0.08 6.92
C GLU A 34 -0.07 0.49 5.68
N ILE A 35 -0.27 1.78 5.43
CA ILE A 35 0.48 2.52 4.41
C ILE A 35 1.67 3.18 5.08
N ARG A 36 2.88 2.86 4.63
CA ARG A 36 4.11 3.44 5.14
C ARG A 36 4.71 4.37 4.09
N GLY A 37 4.74 5.66 4.37
CA GLY A 37 5.32 6.67 3.50
C GLY A 37 6.81 6.84 3.76
N TYR A 38 7.59 7.08 2.72
CA TYR A 38 9.03 7.33 2.78
C TYR A 38 9.34 8.67 2.13
N THR A 39 10.41 9.30 2.60
CA THR A 39 10.99 10.46 1.91
C THR A 39 12.05 9.98 0.93
N ALA A 40 12.35 10.78 -0.10
CA ALA A 40 13.45 10.45 -1.01
C ALA A 40 14.83 10.43 -0.31
N ASN A 41 14.97 11.11 0.83
CA ASN A 41 16.18 11.07 1.65
C ASN A 41 16.33 9.80 2.49
N ASP A 42 15.23 9.14 2.85
CA ASP A 42 15.23 7.92 3.65
C ASP A 42 14.16 6.92 3.16
N LEU A 43 14.61 5.98 2.34
CA LEU A 43 13.80 4.86 1.84
C LEU A 43 13.79 3.65 2.78
N GLN A 44 14.52 3.70 3.91
CA GLN A 44 14.60 2.60 4.86
C GLN A 44 13.69 2.81 6.06
N THR A 45 13.57 4.06 6.52
CA THR A 45 12.71 4.44 7.63
C THR A 45 11.47 5.15 7.10
N PRO A 46 10.25 4.63 7.36
CA PRO A 46 9.07 5.37 6.99
C PRO A 46 8.98 6.65 7.82
N ASP A 47 8.63 7.74 7.16
CA ASP A 47 8.33 8.98 7.85
C ASP A 47 7.07 8.77 8.71
N THR A 48 7.14 9.27 9.94
CA THR A 48 6.34 8.86 11.10
C THR A 48 4.88 8.41 10.86
N GLY A 49 4.51 7.29 11.50
CA GLY A 49 3.11 6.91 11.75
C GLY A 49 2.36 6.40 10.52
N GLY A 50 2.53 5.11 10.18
CA GLY A 50 1.81 4.50 9.07
C GLY A 50 0.29 4.65 9.20
N GLN A 51 -0.38 4.88 8.07
CA GLN A 51 -1.84 5.03 8.05
C GLN A 51 -2.48 3.65 8.06
N MET A 52 -3.25 3.35 9.12
CA MET A 52 -4.03 2.12 9.21
C MET A 52 -5.34 2.24 8.44
N LEU A 53 -5.63 1.26 7.58
CA LEU A 53 -6.87 1.11 6.84
C LEU A 53 -7.48 -0.27 7.13
N ASP A 54 -8.78 -0.30 7.36
CA ASP A 54 -9.55 -1.53 7.58
C ASP A 54 -10.56 -1.73 6.45
N PHE A 55 -10.61 -2.94 5.90
CA PHE A 55 -11.60 -3.36 4.89
C PHE A 55 -12.36 -4.60 5.36
N PRO A 56 -13.64 -4.79 4.98
CA PRO A 56 -14.34 -6.05 5.20
C PRO A 56 -13.59 -7.25 4.61
N ALA A 57 -13.58 -8.39 5.31
CA ALA A 57 -12.86 -9.59 4.87
C ALA A 57 -13.38 -10.23 3.58
N ASP A 58 -14.64 -9.95 3.22
CA ASP A 58 -15.29 -10.38 1.99
C ASP A 58 -15.12 -9.38 0.84
N GLN A 59 -14.40 -8.28 1.05
CA GLN A 59 -14.11 -7.31 0.00
C GLN A 59 -13.04 -7.84 -0.97
N HIS A 60 -13.48 -8.23 -2.16
CA HIS A 60 -12.62 -8.81 -3.21
C HIS A 60 -11.80 -7.79 -4.00
N ALA A 61 -12.08 -6.49 -3.90
CA ALA A 61 -11.33 -5.44 -4.58
C ALA A 61 -11.11 -4.25 -3.64
N ILE A 62 -9.84 -3.96 -3.36
CA ILE A 62 -9.40 -2.90 -2.47
C ILE A 62 -8.59 -1.91 -3.29
N GLU A 63 -8.84 -0.62 -3.10
CA GLU A 63 -8.04 0.45 -3.71
C GLU A 63 -7.36 1.25 -2.61
N ILE A 64 -6.03 1.30 -2.66
CA ILE A 64 -5.19 2.07 -1.75
C ILE A 64 -4.29 2.94 -2.61
N ARG A 65 -4.55 4.26 -2.58
CA ARG A 65 -3.87 5.24 -3.43
C ARG A 65 -3.97 4.84 -4.91
N ASN A 66 -2.84 4.69 -5.60
CA ASN A 66 -2.77 4.29 -7.00
C ASN A 66 -2.54 2.78 -7.19
N ILE A 67 -2.83 1.96 -6.18
CA ILE A 67 -2.73 0.50 -6.24
C ILE A 67 -4.12 -0.11 -6.03
N ARG A 68 -4.52 -0.99 -6.95
CA ARG A 68 -5.64 -1.90 -6.78
C ARG A 68 -5.14 -3.27 -6.35
N ILE A 69 -5.75 -3.80 -5.31
CA ILE A 69 -5.50 -5.13 -4.77
C ILE A 69 -6.78 -5.95 -4.97
N ASP A 70 -6.74 -6.89 -5.90
CA ASP A 70 -7.79 -7.90 -6.06
C ASP A 70 -7.49 -9.05 -5.07
N VAL A 71 -8.39 -9.27 -4.13
CA VAL A 71 -8.27 -10.27 -3.04
C VAL A 71 -8.95 -11.56 -3.48
N ASP A 72 -8.14 -12.58 -3.71
CA ASP A 72 -8.61 -13.91 -4.10
C ASP A 72 -8.96 -14.74 -2.85
N ALA A 73 -8.21 -14.58 -1.74
CA ALA A 73 -8.53 -15.18 -0.44
C ALA A 73 -7.85 -14.42 0.72
N ALA A 74 -8.56 -14.29 1.85
CA ALA A 74 -8.02 -13.75 3.10
C ALA A 74 -8.28 -14.72 4.26
N GLU A 75 -7.20 -15.27 4.83
CA GLU A 75 -7.26 -16.20 5.97
C GLU A 75 -6.54 -15.59 7.18
N PRO A 76 -6.71 -16.15 8.40
CA PRO A 76 -5.92 -15.71 9.54
C PRO A 76 -4.41 -15.81 9.26
N GLY A 77 -3.75 -14.66 9.13
CA GLY A 77 -2.31 -14.54 8.89
C GLY A 77 -1.86 -14.65 7.43
N SER A 78 -2.76 -14.85 6.46
CA SER A 78 -2.38 -14.97 5.04
C SER A 78 -3.33 -14.18 4.11
N LEU A 79 -2.78 -13.70 3.00
CA LEU A 79 -3.52 -12.99 1.95
C LEU A 79 -3.06 -13.50 0.58
N THR A 80 -3.99 -14.02 -0.21
CA THR A 80 -3.78 -14.34 -1.62
C THR A 80 -4.36 -13.21 -2.45
N TYR A 81 -3.52 -12.55 -3.24
CA TYR A 81 -3.90 -11.33 -3.94
C TYR A 81 -3.17 -11.15 -5.27
N ARG A 82 -3.75 -10.28 -6.10
CA ARG A 82 -3.11 -9.69 -7.27
C ARG A 82 -3.10 -8.18 -7.10
N ALA A 83 -1.95 -7.55 -7.30
CA ALA A 83 -1.79 -6.11 -7.18
C ALA A 83 -1.49 -5.51 -8.56
N ASN A 84 -2.21 -4.44 -8.89
CA ASN A 84 -2.06 -3.71 -10.14
C ASN A 84 -1.94 -2.22 -9.83
N ARG A 85 -1.04 -1.54 -10.54
CA ARG A 85 -1.03 -0.08 -10.51
C ARG A 85 -2.26 0.42 -11.27
N LEU A 86 -3.06 1.24 -10.62
CA LEU A 86 -4.09 2.01 -11.29
C LEU A 86 -3.36 2.96 -12.23
N SER A 87 -3.64 2.83 -13.52
CA SER A 87 -3.12 3.78 -14.50
C SER A 87 -3.75 5.12 -14.20
N ASP A 88 -2.96 6.11 -13.82
CA ASP A 88 -3.40 7.49 -14.02
C ASP A 88 -3.65 7.59 -15.52
N GLY A 89 -4.87 7.94 -15.92
CA GLY A 89 -5.26 8.08 -17.33
C GLY A 89 -4.55 9.26 -18.02
N THR A 90 -3.24 9.38 -17.90
CA THR A 90 -2.38 10.34 -18.58
C THR A 90 -1.54 9.62 -19.62
N GLY A 91 -2.26 8.98 -20.56
CA GLY A 91 -1.79 8.97 -21.93
C GLY A 91 -2.03 10.36 -22.52
N LYS A 92 -1.03 11.24 -22.43
CA LYS A 92 -0.81 12.37 -23.35
C LYS A 92 0.66 12.71 -23.41
#